data_AF-A0A7H5F472-F1
#
_entry.id   AF-A0A7H5F472-F1
#
_cell.length_a   1.000
_cell.length_b   1.000
_cell.length_c   1.000
_cell.angle_alpha   90.00
_cell.angle_beta   90.00
_cell.angle_gamma   90.00
#
_symmetry.space_group_name_H-M   'P 1'
#
loop_
_entity.id
_entity.type
_entity.pdbx_description
1 polymer ?
#
loop_
_entity_poly.entity_id
_entity_poly.type
_entity_poly.pdbx_seq_one_letter_code
_entity_poly.pdbx_strand_id
1 'polypeptide(L)'
;MPEMRKERAAAAAVNLEGISIETDPVTSGVTKERRWETQDAAVTLPAGAYSVHVRHTDPTGGQITVNGEALGFNRYYERSSREDLVNRTQDFTPEVVILNPQTKKVTITVSYPSSSNVNPQDL
;
A
#
# COMPACT_ATOMS: atom_id res chain seq x y z
N MET A 1 17.85 41.03 1.35
CA MET A 1 17.07 39.86 1.78
C MET A 1 15.66 39.99 1.20
N PRO A 2 15.33 39.38 0.05
CA PRO A 2 13.96 39.35 -0.46
C PRO A 2 13.32 37.95 -0.31
N GLU A 3 12.00 37.99 -0.21
CA GLU A 3 11.11 37.00 0.41
C GLU A 3 10.94 35.69 -0.36
N MET A 4 10.57 34.64 0.39
CA MET A 4 10.20 33.31 -0.10
C MET A 4 9.02 33.38 -1.08
N ARG A 5 9.23 32.95 -2.33
CA ARG A 5 8.12 32.67 -3.26
C ARG A 5 7.34 31.44 -2.77
N LYS A 6 6.08 31.65 -2.40
CA LYS A 6 5.09 30.56 -2.31
C LYS A 6 4.72 30.15 -3.73
N GLU A 7 5.27 29.04 -4.19
CA GLU A 7 4.95 28.42 -5.47
C GLU A 7 3.56 27.75 -5.35
N ARG A 8 2.51 28.47 -5.74
CA ARG A 8 1.14 27.94 -5.83
C ARG A 8 0.96 27.47 -7.27
N ALA A 9 0.82 26.16 -7.47
CA ALA A 9 0.55 25.58 -8.79
C ALA A 9 -0.73 26.22 -9.38
N ALA A 10 -0.59 26.90 -10.52
CA ALA A 10 -1.70 27.54 -11.21
C ALA A 10 -2.49 26.49 -12.00
N ALA A 11 -3.74 26.24 -11.60
CA ALA A 11 -4.67 25.49 -12.43
C ALA A 11 -5.12 26.39 -13.60
N ALA A 12 -4.83 25.96 -14.84
CA ALA A 12 -5.32 26.63 -16.04
C ALA A 12 -6.80 26.26 -16.26
N ALA A 13 -7.70 27.24 -16.31
CA ALA A 13 -9.10 27.04 -16.62
C ALA A 13 -9.34 27.28 -18.13
N VAL A 14 -9.82 26.26 -18.83
CA VAL A 14 -10.28 26.32 -20.23
C VAL A 14 -11.80 26.35 -20.21
N ASN A 15 -12.42 27.42 -20.72
CA ASN A 15 -13.88 27.53 -20.81
C ASN A 15 -14.41 26.76 -22.03
N LEU A 16 -15.17 25.70 -21.79
CA LEU A 16 -15.97 24.98 -22.77
C LEU A 16 -17.43 25.03 -22.28
N GLU A 17 -18.23 25.92 -22.87
CA GLU A 17 -19.65 26.07 -22.52
C GLU A 17 -20.38 24.73 -22.65
N GLY A 18 -20.91 24.23 -21.53
CA GLY A 18 -21.87 23.11 -21.51
C GLY A 18 -21.32 21.72 -21.21
N ILE A 19 -20.02 21.56 -20.90
CA ILE A 19 -19.48 20.27 -20.46
C ILE A 19 -19.00 20.40 -19.01
N SER A 20 -19.80 19.88 -18.07
CA SER A 20 -19.32 19.62 -16.71
C SER A 20 -18.39 18.42 -16.76
N ILE A 21 -17.08 18.66 -16.87
CA ILE A 21 -16.07 17.63 -16.69
C ILE A 21 -15.78 17.55 -15.19
N GLU A 22 -16.43 16.60 -14.50
CA GLU A 22 -15.98 16.17 -13.17
C GLU A 22 -14.69 15.37 -13.38
N THR A 23 -13.55 16.06 -13.33
CA THR A 23 -12.26 15.38 -13.21
C THR A 23 -11.98 15.15 -11.74
N ASP A 24 -11.90 13.90 -11.30
CA ASP A 24 -11.25 13.59 -10.04
C ASP A 24 -9.86 14.24 -10.02
N PRO A 25 -9.45 14.89 -8.92
CA PRO A 25 -8.13 15.48 -8.83
C PRO A 25 -7.08 14.41 -9.09
N VAL A 26 -6.04 14.74 -9.84
CA VAL A 26 -4.92 13.83 -10.15
C VAL A 26 -4.32 13.33 -8.82
N THR A 27 -4.60 12.09 -8.43
CA THR A 27 -4.21 11.57 -7.10
C THR A 27 -2.77 11.07 -7.04
N SER A 28 -1.95 11.42 -8.04
CA SER A 28 -0.53 11.10 -8.10
C SER A 28 0.17 11.64 -6.84
N GLY A 29 0.70 10.72 -6.02
CA GLY A 29 1.41 11.04 -4.77
C GLY A 29 0.56 11.02 -3.49
N VAL A 30 -0.75 10.75 -3.56
CA VAL A 30 -1.55 10.51 -2.35
C VAL A 30 -1.38 9.07 -1.90
N THR A 31 -0.74 8.88 -0.75
CA THR A 31 -0.58 7.59 -0.08
C THR A 31 -1.80 7.26 0.77
N LYS A 32 -2.37 6.07 0.57
CA LYS A 32 -3.42 5.50 1.41
C LYS A 32 -2.83 4.38 2.28
N GLU A 33 -3.30 4.25 3.51
CA GLU A 33 -2.96 3.15 4.41
C GLU A 33 -4.23 2.37 4.78
N ARG A 34 -4.17 1.04 4.74
CA ARG A 34 -5.18 0.16 5.33
C ARG A 34 -4.48 -0.76 6.33
N ARG A 35 -5.05 -0.84 7.53
CA ARG A 35 -4.67 -1.80 8.55
C ARG A 35 -5.88 -2.61 8.97
N TRP A 36 -5.74 -3.93 9.00
CA TRP A 36 -6.80 -4.83 9.46
C TRP A 36 -6.22 -6.08 10.11
N GLU A 37 -7.08 -6.83 10.78
CA GLU A 37 -6.77 -8.13 11.35
C GLU A 37 -7.59 -9.19 10.65
N THR A 38 -6.98 -10.35 10.40
CA THR A 38 -7.63 -11.49 9.75
C THR A 38 -7.15 -12.81 10.35
N GLN A 39 -7.97 -13.85 10.16
CA GLN A 39 -7.67 -15.25 10.45
C GLN A 39 -7.85 -16.12 9.20
N ASP A 40 -7.99 -15.51 8.03
CA ASP A 40 -8.20 -16.22 6.77
C ASP A 40 -7.08 -17.22 6.51
N ALA A 41 -7.45 -18.36 5.93
CA ALA A 41 -6.50 -19.45 5.67
C ALA A 41 -5.43 -19.08 4.62
N ALA A 42 -5.77 -18.16 3.72
CA ALA A 42 -4.85 -17.59 2.74
C ALA A 42 -5.28 -16.16 2.40
N VAL A 43 -4.31 -15.26 2.29
CA VAL A 43 -4.53 -13.87 1.86
C VAL A 43 -3.48 -13.54 0.81
N THR A 44 -3.92 -12.99 -0.31
CA THR A 44 -3.01 -12.54 -1.38
C THR A 44 -3.13 -11.03 -1.52
N LEU A 45 -2.02 -10.34 -1.37
CA LEU A 45 -1.90 -8.91 -1.59
C LEU A 45 -1.25 -8.68 -2.96
N PRO A 46 -1.97 -8.09 -3.93
CA PRO A 46 -1.42 -7.88 -5.28
C PRO A 46 -0.23 -6.93 -5.25
N ALA A 47 0.65 -7.05 -6.25
CA ALA A 47 1.80 -6.16 -6.41
C ALA A 47 1.36 -4.70 -6.65
N GLY A 48 2.18 -3.73 -6.22
CA GLY A 48 1.92 -2.30 -6.44
C GLY A 48 1.63 -1.48 -5.18
N ALA A 49 1.90 -2.03 -3.99
CA ALA A 49 1.93 -1.26 -2.75
C ALA A 49 3.29 -0.57 -2.57
N TYR A 50 3.29 0.55 -1.83
CA TYR A 50 4.50 1.21 -1.34
C TYR A 50 5.11 0.44 -0.18
N SER A 51 4.29 -0.12 0.71
CA SER A 51 4.77 -1.01 1.76
C SER A 51 3.72 -2.01 2.19
N VAL A 52 4.21 -3.18 2.62
CA VAL A 52 3.42 -4.26 3.20
C VAL A 52 4.10 -4.68 4.49
N HIS A 53 3.34 -4.68 5.57
CA HIS A 53 3.77 -5.14 6.87
C HIS A 53 2.78 -6.18 7.41
N VAL A 54 3.28 -7.38 7.69
CA VAL A 54 2.48 -8.52 8.17
C VAL A 54 3.03 -8.94 9.51
N ARG A 55 2.17 -9.01 10.53
CA ARG A 55 2.57 -9.43 11.89
C ARG A 55 1.68 -10.56 12.37
N HIS A 56 2.30 -11.64 12.84
CA HIS A 56 1.60 -12.72 13.52
C HIS A 56 1.34 -12.31 14.98
N THR A 57 0.07 -12.11 15.33
CA THR A 57 -0.37 -11.57 16.64
C THR A 57 -1.11 -12.60 17.51
N ASP A 58 -1.22 -13.85 17.07
CA ASP A 58 -1.96 -14.88 17.79
C ASP A 58 -1.22 -15.37 19.06
N PRO A 59 -1.77 -15.14 20.26
CA PRO A 59 -1.11 -15.54 21.51
C PRO A 59 -1.04 -17.05 21.71
N THR A 60 -1.79 -17.84 20.94
CA THR A 60 -1.71 -19.32 20.99
C THR A 60 -0.43 -19.86 20.35
N GLY A 61 0.36 -19.00 19.72
CA GLY A 61 1.59 -19.40 19.03
C GLY A 61 1.33 -20.06 17.68
N GLY A 62 2.34 -20.77 17.18
CA GLY A 62 2.32 -21.39 15.86
C GLY A 62 3.07 -20.57 14.80
N GLN A 63 2.79 -20.89 13.54
CA GLN A 63 3.54 -20.35 12.42
C GLN A 63 2.60 -20.11 11.23
N ILE A 64 2.78 -18.97 10.59
CA ILE A 64 2.24 -18.68 9.26
C ILE A 64 3.39 -18.65 8.26
N THR A 65 3.08 -18.64 6.97
CA THR A 65 4.08 -18.50 5.92
C THR A 65 3.78 -17.26 5.09
N VAL A 66 4.77 -16.39 4.87
CA VAL A 66 4.64 -15.20 4.02
C VAL A 66 5.66 -15.33 2.89
N ASN A 67 5.23 -15.39 1.64
CA ASN A 67 6.09 -15.59 0.47
C ASN A 67 7.06 -16.78 0.60
N GLY A 68 6.62 -17.87 1.24
CA GLY A 68 7.44 -19.05 1.50
C GLY A 68 8.28 -19.00 2.78
N GLU A 69 8.37 -17.86 3.45
CA GLU A 69 9.13 -17.69 4.69
C GLU A 69 8.26 -17.90 5.95
N ALA A 70 8.80 -18.65 6.89
CA ALA A 70 8.17 -18.93 8.18
C ALA A 70 8.08 -17.67 9.07
N LEU A 71 6.88 -17.31 9.51
CA LEU A 71 6.65 -16.23 10.46
C LEU A 71 6.04 -16.75 11.77
N GLY A 72 6.87 -16.82 12.81
CA GLY A 72 6.46 -17.21 14.16
C GLY A 72 5.70 -16.12 14.92
N PHE A 73 5.18 -16.46 16.10
CA PHE A 73 4.48 -15.51 16.95
C PHE A 73 5.31 -14.25 17.24
N ASN A 74 4.64 -13.09 17.14
CA ASN A 74 5.20 -11.77 17.38
C ASN A 74 6.38 -11.39 16.46
N ARG A 75 6.61 -12.16 15.40
CA ARG A 75 7.49 -11.78 14.31
C ARG A 75 6.71 -11.02 13.25
N TYR A 76 7.44 -10.25 12.44
CA TYR A 76 6.88 -9.50 11.34
C TYR A 76 7.65 -9.76 10.05
N TYR A 77 6.92 -9.67 8.94
CA TYR A 77 7.44 -9.55 7.59
C TYR A 77 7.21 -8.12 7.13
N GLU A 78 8.22 -7.51 6.53
CA GLU A 78 8.13 -6.15 5.99
C GLU A 78 8.74 -6.10 4.60
N ARG A 79 8.03 -5.44 3.69
CA ARG A 79 8.54 -5.08 2.37
C ARG A 79 8.14 -3.65 2.06
N SER A 80 9.09 -2.89 1.52
CA SER A 80 8.87 -1.54 1.04
C SER A 80 9.36 -1.37 -0.39
N SER A 81 8.75 -0.42 -1.09
CA SER A 81 9.17 0.02 -2.41
C SER A 81 10.54 0.66 -2.32
N ARG A 82 11.33 0.52 -3.38
CA ARG A 82 12.64 1.15 -3.50
C ARG A 82 12.61 2.20 -4.59
N GLU A 83 13.10 3.39 -4.27
CA GLU A 83 13.33 4.42 -5.27
C GLU A 83 14.75 4.29 -5.84
N ASP A 84 14.84 4.32 -7.17
CA ASP A 84 16.08 4.52 -7.90
C ASP A 84 16.14 5.98 -8.35
N LEU A 85 16.91 6.77 -7.60
CA LEU A 85 17.08 8.20 -7.86
C LEU A 85 17.90 8.50 -9.14
N VAL A 86 18.68 7.53 -9.62
CA VAL A 86 19.51 7.69 -10.82
C VAL A 86 18.61 7.58 -12.06
N ASN A 87 17.77 6.55 -12.08
CA ASN A 87 16.87 6.29 -13.21
C ASN A 87 15.50 6.96 -13.06
N ARG A 88 15.24 7.61 -11.91
CA ARG A 88 13.94 8.19 -11.55
C ARG A 88 12.79 7.19 -11.65
N THR A 89 13.07 5.95 -11.26
CA THR A 89 12.11 4.85 -11.24
C THR A 89 11.80 4.44 -9.81
N GLN A 90 10.62 3.88 -9.60
CA GLN A 90 10.21 3.32 -8.32
C GLN A 90 9.82 1.85 -8.51
N ASP A 91 10.51 0.98 -7.79
CA ASP A 91 10.20 -0.44 -7.72
C ASP A 91 9.22 -0.65 -6.56
N PHE A 92 7.96 -0.93 -6.90
CA PHE A 92 6.91 -1.22 -5.92
C PHE A 92 7.12 -2.59 -5.25
N THR A 93 6.43 -2.83 -4.13
CA THR A 93 6.48 -4.14 -3.51
C THR A 93 5.86 -5.19 -4.46
N PRO A 94 6.49 -6.36 -4.59
CA PRO A 94 5.91 -7.47 -5.35
C PRO A 94 4.66 -8.01 -4.63
N GLU A 95 4.00 -8.98 -5.25
CA GLU A 95 2.90 -9.72 -4.62
C GLU A 95 3.34 -10.35 -3.29
N VAL A 96 2.43 -10.30 -2.31
CA VAL A 96 2.63 -10.93 -1.00
C VAL A 96 1.53 -11.96 -0.75
N VAL A 97 1.94 -13.22 -0.69
CA VAL A 97 1.08 -14.37 -0.40
C VAL A 97 1.28 -14.78 1.06
N ILE A 98 0.21 -14.73 1.84
CA ILE A 98 0.17 -15.14 3.24
C ILE A 98 -0.61 -16.45 3.31
N LEU A 99 0.04 -17.51 3.79
CA LEU A 99 -0.56 -18.81 4.05
C LEU A 99 -0.68 -19.01 5.56
N ASN A 100 -1.91 -19.19 6.03
CA ASN A 100 -2.27 -19.30 7.42
C ASN A 100 -3.24 -20.50 7.64
N PRO A 101 -2.81 -21.74 7.35
CA PRO A 101 -3.68 -22.91 7.42
C PRO A 101 -4.19 -23.22 8.83
N GLN A 102 -3.56 -22.63 9.85
CA GLN A 102 -3.93 -22.78 11.26
C GLN A 102 -4.85 -21.66 11.78
N THR A 103 -5.38 -20.82 10.88
CA THR A 103 -6.31 -19.70 11.17
C THR A 103 -5.86 -18.80 12.33
N LYS A 104 -4.55 -18.51 12.37
CA LYS A 104 -3.93 -17.63 13.37
C LYS A 104 -4.31 -16.19 13.13
N LYS A 105 -4.38 -15.39 14.20
CA LYS A 105 -4.54 -13.93 14.10
C LYS A 105 -3.33 -13.28 13.45
N VAL A 106 -3.56 -12.58 12.35
CA VAL A 106 -2.54 -11.81 11.63
C VAL A 106 -3.02 -10.37 11.48
N THR A 107 -2.15 -9.42 11.80
CA THR A 107 -2.36 -8.00 11.50
C THR A 107 -1.61 -7.66 10.23
N ILE A 108 -2.32 -7.07 9.27
CA ILE A 108 -1.76 -6.64 7.98
C ILE A 108 -1.90 -5.13 7.88
N THR A 109 -0.83 -4.45 7.52
CA THR A 109 -0.80 -3.04 7.15
C THR A 109 -0.26 -2.91 5.75
N VAL A 110 -0.99 -2.21 4.88
CA VAL A 110 -0.58 -1.94 3.50
C VAL A 110 -0.65 -0.44 3.24
N SER A 111 0.43 0.12 2.72
CA SER A 111 0.51 1.49 2.22
C SER A 111 0.59 1.45 0.69
N TYR A 112 -0.27 2.19 -0.01
CA TYR A 112 -0.40 2.09 -1.46
C TYR A 112 -0.74 3.45 -2.10
N PRO A 113 -0.36 3.68 -3.37
CA PRO A 113 -0.82 4.84 -4.10
C PRO A 113 -2.34 4.82 -4.20
N SER A 114 -2.97 5.96 -3.99
CA SER A 114 -4.42 6.10 -4.17
C SER A 114 -4.92 5.76 -5.58
N SER A 115 -4.04 5.86 -6.58
CA SER A 115 -4.25 5.48 -7.98
C SER A 115 -3.87 4.03 -8.29
N SER A 116 -3.44 3.25 -7.30
CA SER A 116 -3.07 1.84 -7.48
C SER A 116 -4.31 0.96 -7.58
N ASN A 117 -4.26 -0.03 -8.45
CA ASN A 117 -5.26 -1.12 -8.50
C ASN A 117 -5.21 -2.01 -7.25
N VAL A 118 -4.19 -1.85 -6.40
CA VAL A 118 -4.13 -2.43 -5.06
C VAL A 118 -5.10 -1.63 -4.18
N ASN A 119 -6.40 -1.93 -4.26
CA ASN A 119 -7.35 -1.53 -3.23
C ASN A 119 -7.52 -2.68 -2.24
N PRO A 120 -6.79 -2.67 -1.11
CA PRO A 120 -6.97 -3.73 -0.14
C PRO A 120 -8.39 -3.72 0.43
N GLN A 121 -9.20 -2.65 0.32
CA GLN A 121 -10.60 -2.72 0.78
C GLN A 121 -11.47 -3.73 0.04
N ASP A 122 -11.09 -4.14 -1.17
CA ASP A 122 -11.78 -5.16 -1.95
C ASP A 122 -11.25 -6.59 -1.65
N LEU A 123 -10.29 -6.71 -0.72
CA LEU A 123 -9.75 -7.94 -0.13
C LEU A 123 -10.33 -8.15 1.28
#